data_AF-A0A397SMB2-F1
#
_entry.id   AF-A0A397SMB2-F1
#
_cell.length_a   1.000
_cell.length_b   1.000
_cell.length_c   1.000
_cell.angle_alpha   90.00
_cell.angle_beta   90.00
_cell.angle_gamma   90.00
#
_symmetry.space_group_name_H-M   'P 1'
#
loop_
_entity.id
_entity.type
_entity.pdbx_description
1 polymer ?
#
loop_
_entity_poly.entity_id
_entity_poly.type
_entity_poly.pdbx_seq_one_letter_code
_entity_poly.pdbx_strand_id
1 'polypeptide(L)'
;MQTYYYYVLWCKSCTSKKNWTSDNENFDNLIQEKCLNIVRPKDILFKWIPYREFGDIREIGKGGFATVHSAIWNDPLSTLDNHEIKKKVALKRLHNSQNMTKEFLNEVKAYYSVNEHTSNILKIYGISRNPESNDYIIVLDYADGGNFNDWINKNYKNFNWLNRLKKLGDIINGLAQIHKKWMVHRDLHTGNILVLYNHLYISDMGLCGEIGHIDESKIYGVMPYVAPEVLRGKPYTRAADIYSFGMIMYFVATGRQPFDNFAHDEILALKICKGIRPEINEKEAPKCYIDLMKECWDSNPDNRPDAKKIKDSIRSFYNSYANDAETDISFTNNKNRFKEDNEIKMQFKKAEEYRKSNFSLKNNRNSTTHSQAIYPSRLLNPFTKNLPKYDNNDNSECLDCVITD
;
A
#
# COMPACT_ATOMS: atom_id res chain seq x y z
N MET A 1 -24.09 14.68 -17.67
CA MET A 1 -25.00 13.68 -18.30
C MET A 1 -24.47 13.18 -19.64
N GLN A 2 -23.96 14.04 -20.52
CA GLN A 2 -23.42 13.64 -21.84
C GLN A 2 -22.29 12.60 -21.78
N THR A 3 -21.29 12.77 -20.88
CA THR A 3 -20.18 11.82 -20.73
C THR A 3 -20.63 10.41 -20.35
N TYR A 4 -21.62 10.28 -19.46
CA TYR A 4 -22.21 9.00 -19.04
C TYR A 4 -22.92 8.29 -20.22
N TYR A 5 -23.64 9.04 -21.05
CA TYR A 5 -24.31 8.50 -22.23
C TYR A 5 -23.29 7.97 -23.26
N TYR A 6 -22.17 8.68 -23.45
CA TYR A 6 -21.06 8.20 -24.30
C TYR A 6 -20.34 6.98 -23.72
N TYR A 7 -20.14 6.88 -22.40
CA TYR A 7 -19.58 5.67 -21.78
C TYR A 7 -20.46 4.44 -22.02
N VAL A 8 -21.78 4.59 -21.85
CA VAL A 8 -22.74 3.53 -22.13
C VAL A 8 -22.75 3.17 -23.62
N LEU A 9 -22.66 4.16 -24.53
CA LEU A 9 -22.55 3.91 -25.97
C LEU A 9 -21.23 3.26 -26.36
N TRP A 10 -20.10 3.63 -25.74
CA TRP A 10 -18.80 3.03 -25.98
C TRP A 10 -18.80 1.56 -25.53
N CYS A 11 -19.28 1.25 -24.33
CA CYS A 11 -19.41 -0.13 -23.85
C CYS A 11 -20.37 -0.97 -24.73
N LYS A 12 -21.46 -0.36 -25.23
CA LYS A 12 -22.35 -1.00 -26.23
C LYS A 12 -21.71 -1.13 -27.62
N SER A 13 -20.69 -0.33 -27.95
CA SER A 13 -19.95 -0.42 -29.22
C SER A 13 -18.78 -1.41 -29.14
N CYS A 14 -18.18 -1.60 -27.96
CA CYS A 14 -17.16 -2.61 -27.70
C CYS A 14 -17.66 -4.03 -27.99
N THR A 15 -18.95 -4.31 -27.79
CA THR A 15 -19.55 -5.59 -28.11
C THR A 15 -19.84 -5.80 -29.61
N SER A 16 -19.71 -4.77 -30.45
CA SER A 16 -20.11 -4.84 -31.87
C SER A 16 -18.98 -4.57 -32.89
N LYS A 17 -17.80 -4.06 -32.48
CA LYS A 17 -16.68 -3.79 -33.40
C LYS A 17 -15.48 -4.73 -33.20
N LYS A 18 -15.21 -5.57 -34.21
CA LYS A 18 -14.03 -6.44 -34.39
C LYS A 18 -12.63 -5.79 -34.28
N ASN A 19 -12.52 -4.49 -34.02
CA ASN A 19 -11.25 -3.73 -34.03
C ASN A 19 -10.75 -3.32 -32.64
N TRP A 20 -11.44 -3.71 -31.57
CA TRP A 20 -11.12 -3.33 -30.18
C TRP A 20 -11.02 -4.55 -29.25
N THR A 21 -10.98 -5.75 -29.83
CA THR A 21 -10.72 -7.00 -29.12
C THR A 21 -9.22 -7.09 -28.85
N SER A 22 -8.86 -7.61 -27.69
CA SER A 22 -7.47 -7.93 -27.32
C SER A 22 -6.94 -9.18 -28.04
N ASP A 23 -7.73 -9.74 -28.95
CA ASP A 23 -7.62 -11.08 -29.53
C ASP A 23 -7.51 -12.17 -28.45
N ASN A 24 -8.03 -11.90 -27.26
CA ASN A 24 -8.00 -12.77 -26.09
C ASN A 24 -9.32 -12.67 -25.31
N GLU A 25 -10.10 -13.75 -25.38
CA GLU A 25 -11.44 -13.84 -24.80
C GLU A 25 -11.48 -13.54 -23.29
N ASN A 26 -10.44 -13.90 -22.53
CA ASN A 26 -10.40 -13.64 -21.09
C ASN A 26 -10.33 -12.14 -20.77
N PHE A 27 -9.57 -11.37 -21.54
CA PHE A 27 -9.50 -9.92 -21.35
C PHE A 27 -10.75 -9.23 -21.88
N ASP A 28 -11.26 -9.68 -23.02
CA ASP A 28 -12.48 -9.13 -23.58
C ASP A 28 -13.67 -9.32 -22.62
N ASN A 29 -13.77 -10.49 -21.98
CA ASN A 29 -14.74 -10.76 -20.91
C ASN A 29 -14.54 -9.85 -19.69
N LEU A 30 -13.30 -9.65 -19.22
CA LEU A 30 -13.00 -8.78 -18.09
C LEU A 30 -13.33 -7.31 -18.39
N ILE A 31 -13.02 -6.84 -19.61
CA ILE A 31 -13.33 -5.49 -20.07
C ILE A 31 -14.85 -5.30 -20.13
N GLN A 32 -15.57 -6.26 -20.69
CA GLN A 32 -17.04 -6.23 -20.77
C GLN A 32 -17.67 -6.19 -19.38
N GLU A 33 -17.20 -7.03 -18.44
CA GLU A 33 -17.68 -7.04 -17.07
C GLU A 33 -17.48 -5.67 -16.39
N LYS A 34 -16.31 -5.02 -16.57
CA LYS A 34 -16.09 -3.69 -15.98
C LYS A 34 -17.02 -2.66 -16.57
N CYS A 35 -17.17 -2.70 -17.89
CA CYS A 35 -18.01 -1.80 -18.67
C CYS A 35 -19.46 -1.79 -18.18
N LEU A 36 -20.01 -2.96 -17.89
CA LEU A 36 -21.37 -3.14 -17.38
C LEU A 36 -21.53 -2.60 -15.95
N ASN A 37 -20.46 -2.56 -15.17
CA ASN A 37 -20.43 -2.12 -13.78
C ASN A 37 -20.13 -0.61 -13.60
N ILE A 38 -20.11 0.18 -14.68
CA ILE A 38 -19.93 1.64 -14.61
C ILE A 38 -21.23 2.28 -14.10
N VAL A 39 -21.19 2.85 -12.89
CA VAL A 39 -22.38 3.44 -12.25
C VAL A 39 -22.31 4.96 -12.24
N ARG A 40 -21.10 5.54 -12.18
CA ARG A 40 -20.90 6.99 -12.04
C ARG A 40 -20.10 7.57 -13.22
N PRO A 41 -20.35 8.84 -13.59
CA PRO A 41 -19.60 9.51 -14.67
C PRO A 41 -18.09 9.61 -14.45
N LYS A 42 -17.60 9.41 -13.22
CA LYS A 42 -16.19 9.48 -12.85
C LYS A 42 -15.52 8.12 -12.63
N ASP A 43 -16.25 7.02 -12.84
CA ASP A 43 -15.66 5.69 -12.77
C ASP A 43 -14.68 5.52 -13.93
N ILE A 44 -13.58 4.77 -13.71
CA ILE A 44 -12.53 4.61 -14.70
C ILE A 44 -12.99 3.62 -15.75
N LEU A 45 -12.85 4.00 -17.02
CA LEU A 45 -13.08 3.11 -18.14
C LEU A 45 -11.86 2.19 -18.32
N PHE A 46 -11.96 0.97 -17.81
CA PHE A 46 -10.96 -0.06 -18.05
C PHE A 46 -11.10 -0.58 -19.49
N LYS A 47 -10.03 -0.51 -20.29
CA LYS A 47 -10.07 -0.89 -21.71
C LYS A 47 -8.79 -1.56 -22.22
N TRP A 48 -8.89 -2.21 -23.37
CA TRP A 48 -7.71 -2.52 -24.18
C TRP A 48 -7.17 -1.24 -24.82
N ILE A 49 -5.85 -1.01 -24.68
CA ILE A 49 -5.18 0.18 -25.17
C ILE A 49 -4.13 -0.25 -26.20
N PRO A 50 -4.31 0.06 -27.50
CA PRO A 50 -3.31 -0.25 -28.52
C PRO A 50 -1.96 0.36 -28.18
N TYR A 51 -0.89 -0.44 -28.24
CA TYR A 51 0.45 0.00 -27.82
C TYR A 51 0.95 1.25 -28.56
N ARG A 52 0.53 1.42 -29.82
CA ARG A 52 0.82 2.61 -30.65
C ARG A 52 0.28 3.94 -30.09
N GLU A 53 -0.63 3.90 -29.12
CA GLU A 53 -1.14 5.12 -28.46
C GLU A 53 -0.15 5.70 -27.44
N PHE A 54 0.92 4.96 -27.11
CA PHE A 54 1.96 5.39 -26.19
C PHE A 54 3.16 5.98 -26.92
N GLY A 55 3.49 7.23 -26.59
CA GLY A 55 4.73 7.91 -26.98
C GLY A 55 5.67 8.11 -25.78
N ASP A 56 6.88 8.58 -26.06
CA ASP A 56 7.90 8.94 -25.05
C ASP A 56 8.14 7.86 -23.97
N ILE A 57 8.20 6.61 -24.39
CA ILE A 57 8.35 5.46 -23.49
C ILE A 57 9.77 5.46 -22.91
N ARG A 58 9.89 5.46 -21.58
CA ARG A 58 11.18 5.45 -20.85
C ARG A 58 11.11 4.49 -19.67
N GLU A 59 12.11 3.62 -19.51
CA GLU A 59 12.20 2.78 -18.31
C GLU A 59 12.39 3.67 -17.06
N ILE A 60 11.59 3.42 -16.02
CA ILE A 60 11.65 4.17 -14.75
C ILE A 60 11.99 3.27 -13.55
N GLY A 61 11.93 1.95 -13.73
CA GLY A 61 12.31 1.01 -12.69
C GLY A 61 12.23 -0.44 -13.14
N LYS A 62 13.10 -1.26 -12.55
CA LYS A 62 13.15 -2.70 -12.77
C LYS A 62 13.25 -3.41 -11.42
N GLY A 63 12.23 -4.17 -11.08
CA GLY A 63 12.18 -5.02 -9.89
C GLY A 63 12.45 -6.48 -10.22
N GLY A 64 12.30 -7.35 -9.21
CA GLY A 64 12.50 -8.80 -9.37
C GLY A 64 11.41 -9.50 -10.21
N PHE A 65 10.23 -8.89 -10.32
CA PHE A 65 9.06 -9.49 -10.99
C PHE A 65 8.56 -8.69 -12.19
N ALA A 66 8.95 -7.41 -12.30
CA ALA A 66 8.40 -6.51 -13.30
C ALA A 66 9.39 -5.41 -13.71
N THR A 67 9.21 -4.89 -14.91
CA THR A 67 9.82 -3.64 -15.39
C THR A 67 8.71 -2.62 -15.59
N VAL A 68 8.92 -1.39 -15.13
CA VAL A 68 7.97 -0.28 -15.27
C VAL A 68 8.56 0.79 -16.18
N HIS A 69 7.77 1.24 -17.14
CA HIS A 69 8.11 2.36 -18.02
C HIS A 69 7.13 3.51 -17.77
N SER A 70 7.57 4.76 -17.91
CA SER A 70 6.65 5.89 -18.10
C SER A 70 6.35 6.06 -19.59
N ALA A 71 5.14 6.48 -19.92
CA ALA A 71 4.79 6.86 -21.29
C ALA A 71 3.82 8.03 -21.30
N ILE A 72 3.75 8.73 -22.43
CA ILE A 72 2.68 9.67 -22.75
C ILE A 72 1.63 8.92 -23.54
N TRP A 73 0.47 8.73 -22.93
CA TRP A 73 -0.70 8.18 -23.58
C TRP A 73 -1.49 9.31 -24.24
N ASN A 74 -1.62 9.24 -25.56
CA ASN A 74 -2.46 10.15 -26.33
C ASN A 74 -3.90 9.64 -26.25
N ASP A 75 -4.69 10.19 -25.31
CA ASP A 75 -5.99 9.64 -24.95
C ASP A 75 -7.05 9.85 -26.06
N PRO A 76 -7.70 8.80 -26.57
CA PRO A 76 -8.80 8.94 -27.51
C PRO A 76 -10.15 9.36 -26.87
N LEU A 77 -10.23 9.65 -25.56
CA LEU A 77 -11.40 10.34 -24.97
C LEU A 77 -11.59 11.80 -25.48
N SER A 78 -10.73 12.26 -26.39
CA SER A 78 -10.73 13.59 -27.03
C SER A 78 -11.94 13.91 -27.94
N THR A 79 -13.02 13.13 -27.94
CA THR A 79 -14.13 13.35 -28.89
C THR A 79 -15.17 14.36 -28.42
N LEU A 80 -15.07 14.88 -27.18
CA LEU A 80 -16.05 15.87 -26.69
C LEU A 80 -15.61 17.33 -26.84
N ASP A 81 -14.31 17.60 -26.87
CA ASP A 81 -13.76 18.93 -27.14
C ASP A 81 -12.36 18.74 -27.76
N ASN A 82 -12.05 19.51 -28.80
CA ASN A 82 -10.85 19.47 -29.66
C ASN A 82 -9.48 19.69 -28.95
N HIS A 83 -9.28 19.14 -27.76
CA HIS A 83 -8.02 19.16 -27.03
C HIS A 83 -7.45 17.75 -26.95
N GLU A 84 -6.27 17.55 -27.53
CA GLU A 84 -5.45 16.36 -27.30
C GLU A 84 -5.11 16.28 -25.81
N ILE A 85 -5.86 15.47 -25.06
CA ILE A 85 -5.55 15.20 -23.66
C ILE A 85 -4.41 14.19 -23.64
N LYS A 86 -3.18 14.68 -23.46
CA LYS A 86 -2.02 13.83 -23.20
C LYS A 86 -1.96 13.50 -21.73
N LYS A 87 -1.88 12.22 -21.40
CA LYS A 87 -1.77 11.75 -20.02
C LYS A 87 -0.49 10.97 -19.82
N LYS A 88 0.26 11.30 -18.77
CA LYS A 88 1.39 10.48 -18.36
C LYS A 88 0.90 9.23 -17.61
N VAL A 89 1.34 8.06 -18.04
CA VAL A 89 0.95 6.75 -17.48
C VAL A 89 2.18 5.91 -17.14
N ALA A 90 1.99 4.93 -16.27
CA ALA A 90 2.97 3.89 -15.98
C ALA A 90 2.57 2.59 -16.70
N LEU A 91 3.51 2.02 -17.46
CA LEU A 91 3.38 0.76 -18.17
C LEU A 91 4.14 -0.32 -17.39
N LYS A 92 3.42 -1.12 -16.60
CA LYS A 92 4.01 -2.22 -15.83
C LYS A 92 3.99 -3.50 -16.67
N ARG A 93 5.18 -4.02 -16.95
CA ARG A 93 5.41 -5.28 -17.65
C ARG A 93 5.90 -6.33 -16.65
N LEU A 94 5.17 -7.43 -16.47
CA LEU A 94 5.65 -8.56 -15.68
C LEU A 94 6.71 -9.35 -16.46
N HIS A 95 7.72 -9.89 -15.79
CA HIS A 95 8.72 -10.74 -16.45
C HIS A 95 8.04 -12.05 -16.90
N ASN A 96 8.45 -12.57 -18.07
CA ASN A 96 7.86 -13.76 -18.70
C ASN A 96 6.34 -13.64 -19.03
N SER A 97 5.85 -12.42 -19.30
CA SER A 97 4.45 -12.19 -19.66
C SER A 97 4.14 -12.41 -21.16
N GLN A 98 5.05 -13.02 -21.93
CA GLN A 98 4.79 -13.37 -23.34
C GLN A 98 3.62 -14.35 -23.47
N ASN A 99 3.51 -15.27 -22.52
CA ASN A 99 2.34 -16.11 -22.32
C ASN A 99 1.49 -15.51 -21.20
N MET A 100 0.17 -15.47 -21.39
CA MET A 100 -0.74 -14.98 -20.37
C MET A 100 -0.62 -15.84 -19.11
N THR A 101 0.11 -15.32 -18.13
CA THR A 101 0.34 -16.00 -16.86
C THR A 101 -0.87 -15.80 -15.94
N LYS A 102 -1.12 -16.77 -15.07
CA LYS A 102 -2.16 -16.67 -14.04
C LYS A 102 -1.90 -15.47 -13.13
N GLU A 103 -0.62 -15.19 -12.88
CA GLU A 103 -0.10 -14.06 -12.11
C GLU A 103 -0.53 -12.71 -12.71
N PHE A 104 -0.38 -12.53 -14.02
CA PHE A 104 -0.83 -11.31 -14.70
C PHE A 104 -2.34 -11.09 -14.56
N LEU A 105 -3.13 -12.13 -14.84
CA LEU A 105 -4.59 -12.06 -14.73
C LEU A 105 -5.04 -11.78 -13.30
N ASN A 106 -4.40 -12.41 -12.32
CA ASN A 106 -4.69 -12.19 -10.90
C ASN A 106 -4.42 -10.73 -10.50
N GLU A 107 -3.30 -10.15 -10.92
CA GLU A 107 -2.99 -8.75 -10.60
C GLU A 107 -4.03 -7.79 -11.19
N VAL A 108 -4.40 -7.97 -12.46
CA VAL A 108 -5.43 -7.14 -13.10
C VAL A 108 -6.77 -7.31 -12.37
N LYS A 109 -7.18 -8.54 -12.05
CA LYS A 109 -8.41 -8.82 -11.30
C LYS A 109 -8.38 -8.21 -9.89
N ALA A 110 -7.22 -8.19 -9.25
CA ALA A 110 -7.05 -7.58 -7.94
C ALA A 110 -7.30 -6.08 -8.01
N TYR A 111 -6.67 -5.37 -8.96
CA TYR A 111 -6.99 -3.95 -9.20
C TYR A 111 -8.47 -3.75 -9.54
N TYR A 112 -9.01 -4.55 -10.45
CA TYR A 112 -10.41 -4.48 -10.89
C TYR A 112 -11.41 -4.52 -9.72
N SER A 113 -11.16 -5.39 -8.74
CA SER A 113 -12.07 -5.69 -7.62
C SER A 113 -12.18 -4.57 -6.60
N VAL A 114 -11.12 -3.75 -6.47
CA VAL A 114 -10.98 -2.73 -5.42
C VAL A 114 -10.94 -1.29 -5.96
N ASN A 115 -10.81 -1.10 -7.29
CA ASN A 115 -10.68 0.21 -7.94
C ASN A 115 -12.04 0.94 -8.02
N GLU A 116 -12.47 1.45 -6.87
CA GLU A 116 -13.56 2.44 -6.74
C GLU A 116 -12.98 3.87 -6.80
N HIS A 117 -13.74 4.86 -7.27
CA HIS A 117 -13.25 6.24 -7.50
C HIS A 117 -12.61 6.91 -6.26
N THR A 118 -13.01 6.51 -5.06
CA THR A 118 -12.51 7.02 -3.77
C THR A 118 -11.50 6.08 -3.11
N SER A 119 -10.95 5.13 -3.87
CA SER A 119 -9.92 4.23 -3.38
C SER A 119 -8.56 4.92 -3.36
N ASN A 120 -7.89 4.87 -2.22
CA ASN A 120 -6.46 5.18 -2.12
C ASN A 120 -5.64 3.98 -2.64
N ILE A 121 -6.03 3.47 -3.81
CA ILE A 121 -5.41 2.38 -4.54
C ILE A 121 -5.08 2.93 -5.92
N LEU A 122 -3.88 2.61 -6.43
CA LEU A 122 -3.41 3.14 -7.69
C LEU A 122 -4.36 2.73 -8.82
N LYS A 123 -4.73 3.69 -9.64
CA LYS A 123 -5.73 3.50 -10.69
C LYS A 123 -5.16 2.66 -11.83
N ILE A 124 -5.95 1.68 -12.26
CA ILE A 124 -5.74 0.91 -13.49
C ILE A 124 -6.61 1.47 -14.61
N TYR A 125 -6.00 1.75 -15.77
CA TYR A 125 -6.69 2.23 -16.97
C TYR A 125 -7.01 1.11 -17.94
N GLY A 126 -6.23 0.05 -17.94
CA GLY A 126 -6.36 -0.94 -18.99
C GLY A 126 -5.19 -1.88 -19.09
N ILE A 127 -5.22 -2.62 -20.18
CA ILE A 127 -4.16 -3.54 -20.59
C ILE A 127 -3.70 -3.15 -21.99
N SER A 128 -2.42 -3.39 -22.25
CA SER A 128 -1.84 -3.33 -23.57
C SER A 128 -0.96 -4.55 -23.82
N ARG A 129 -0.44 -4.67 -25.04
CA ARG A 129 0.53 -5.68 -25.43
C ARG A 129 1.58 -5.06 -26.34
N ASN A 130 2.85 -5.23 -25.97
CA ASN A 130 3.94 -4.75 -26.81
C ASN A 130 4.02 -5.62 -28.08
N PRO A 131 3.96 -5.05 -29.29
CA PRO A 131 3.95 -5.81 -30.53
C PRO A 131 5.29 -6.47 -30.87
N GLU A 132 6.41 -5.94 -30.35
CA GLU A 132 7.75 -6.47 -30.59
C GLU A 132 8.07 -7.63 -29.65
N SER A 133 7.81 -7.47 -28.35
CA SER A 133 8.13 -8.49 -27.35
C SER A 133 6.98 -9.45 -27.04
N ASN A 134 5.77 -9.15 -27.52
CA ASN A 134 4.52 -9.84 -27.19
C ASN A 134 4.12 -9.82 -25.70
N ASP A 135 4.85 -9.10 -24.86
CA ASP A 135 4.60 -9.01 -23.43
C ASP A 135 3.29 -8.25 -23.15
N TYR A 136 2.45 -8.79 -22.27
CA TYR A 136 1.31 -8.07 -21.72
C TYR A 136 1.75 -6.99 -20.73
N ILE A 137 1.02 -5.87 -20.75
CA ILE A 137 1.31 -4.65 -20.00
C ILE A 137 0.07 -4.19 -19.24
N ILE A 138 0.24 -3.88 -17.95
CA ILE A 138 -0.78 -3.20 -17.14
C ILE A 138 -0.55 -1.69 -17.23
N VAL A 139 -1.60 -0.94 -17.56
CA VAL A 139 -1.55 0.53 -17.71
C VAL A 139 -2.12 1.18 -16.45
N LEU A 140 -1.27 1.90 -15.72
CA LEU A 140 -1.56 2.47 -14.40
C LEU A 140 -1.38 3.99 -14.40
N ASP A 141 -1.92 4.65 -13.37
CA ASP A 141 -1.55 6.04 -13.06
C ASP A 141 -0.04 6.19 -12.85
N TYR A 142 0.54 7.22 -13.46
CA TYR A 142 1.93 7.59 -13.20
C TYR A 142 2.02 8.42 -11.91
N ALA A 143 2.54 7.81 -10.85
CA ALA A 143 2.80 8.48 -9.57
C ALA A 143 4.08 9.33 -9.65
N ASP A 144 3.91 10.62 -9.89
CA ASP A 144 4.99 11.60 -10.06
C ASP A 144 5.85 11.80 -8.81
N GLY A 145 5.28 11.61 -7.62
CA GLY A 145 5.99 11.69 -6.35
C GLY A 145 6.83 10.45 -6.02
N GLY A 146 6.78 9.39 -6.85
CA GLY A 146 7.51 8.14 -6.63
C GLY A 146 6.96 7.31 -5.46
N ASN A 147 7.78 6.40 -4.92
CA ASN A 147 7.40 5.62 -3.74
C ASN A 147 7.52 6.45 -2.45
N PHE A 148 6.76 6.04 -1.43
CA PHE A 148 6.64 6.79 -0.18
C PHE A 148 7.94 6.80 0.64
N ASN A 149 8.74 5.74 0.56
CA ASN A 149 10.06 5.69 1.18
C ASN A 149 10.95 6.86 0.70
N ASP A 150 11.11 6.99 -0.61
CA ASP A 150 11.97 8.01 -1.21
C ASP A 150 11.38 9.41 -1.04
N TRP A 151 10.05 9.51 -1.08
CA TRP A 151 9.36 10.77 -0.86
C TRP A 151 9.58 11.32 0.54
N ILE A 152 9.50 10.48 1.59
CA ILE A 152 9.74 10.91 2.97
C ILE A 152 11.16 11.43 3.13
N ASN A 153 12.16 10.75 2.55
CA ASN A 153 13.56 11.16 2.65
C ASN A 153 13.77 12.59 2.10
N LYS A 154 13.06 12.96 1.03
CA LYS A 154 13.13 14.29 0.43
C LYS A 154 12.30 15.34 1.16
N ASN A 155 11.20 14.94 1.81
CA ASN A 155 10.19 15.85 2.35
C ASN A 155 10.11 15.88 3.88
N TYR A 156 11.01 15.17 4.57
CA TYR A 156 10.96 14.97 6.02
C TYR A 156 10.78 16.27 6.83
N LYS A 157 11.44 17.35 6.39
CA LYS A 157 11.35 18.69 7.00
C LYS A 157 9.92 19.20 7.17
N ASN A 158 9.11 19.01 6.13
CA ASN A 158 7.74 19.52 6.06
C ASN A 158 6.70 18.46 6.47
N PHE A 159 7.17 17.29 6.93
CA PHE A 159 6.33 16.16 7.30
C PHE A 159 5.92 16.22 8.79
N ASN A 160 5.17 17.26 9.13
CA ASN A 160 4.59 17.48 10.47
C ASN A 160 3.50 16.45 10.81
N TRP A 161 3.09 16.40 12.08
CA TRP A 161 2.13 15.40 12.55
C TRP A 161 0.76 15.46 11.88
N LEU A 162 0.28 16.64 11.49
CA LEU A 162 -1.00 16.76 10.77
C LEU A 162 -0.90 16.08 9.39
N ASN A 163 0.20 16.32 8.67
CA ASN A 163 0.47 15.67 7.39
C ASN A 163 0.68 14.17 7.56
N ARG A 164 1.37 13.71 8.61
CA ARG A 164 1.54 12.28 8.92
C ARG A 164 0.21 11.56 9.06
N LEU A 165 -0.72 12.13 9.84
CA LEU A 165 -2.05 11.57 10.02
C LEU A 165 -2.86 11.54 8.71
N LYS A 166 -2.78 12.59 7.87
CA LYS A 166 -3.41 12.58 6.55
C LYS A 166 -2.89 11.45 5.67
N LYS A 167 -1.57 11.28 5.60
CA LYS A 167 -0.91 10.24 4.80
C LYS A 167 -1.22 8.84 5.30
N LEU A 168 -1.26 8.62 6.61
CA LEU A 168 -1.71 7.34 7.18
C LEU A 168 -3.20 7.09 6.90
N GLY A 169 -4.01 8.14 6.93
CA GLY A 169 -5.42 8.12 6.54
C GLY A 169 -5.63 7.65 5.10
N ASP A 170 -4.81 8.13 4.17
CA ASP A 170 -4.80 7.65 2.78
C ASP A 170 -4.51 6.13 2.71
N ILE A 171 -3.42 5.68 3.35
CA ILE A 171 -3.01 4.26 3.30
C ILE A 171 -4.08 3.35 3.92
N ILE A 172 -4.58 3.68 5.11
CA ILE A 172 -5.57 2.82 5.79
C ILE A 172 -6.92 2.83 5.06
N ASN A 173 -7.28 3.92 4.38
CA ASN A 173 -8.48 3.96 3.56
C ASN A 173 -8.37 3.04 2.34
N GLY A 174 -7.19 2.95 1.73
CA GLY A 174 -6.90 1.97 0.68
C GLY A 174 -6.97 0.55 1.21
N LEU A 175 -6.31 0.27 2.34
CA LEU A 175 -6.27 -1.07 2.92
C LEU A 175 -7.66 -1.56 3.36
N ALA A 176 -8.46 -0.70 3.97
CA ALA A 176 -9.84 -1.01 4.35
C ALA A 176 -10.72 -1.38 3.14
N GLN A 177 -10.46 -0.80 1.97
CA GLN A 177 -11.18 -1.15 0.73
C GLN A 177 -10.79 -2.53 0.21
N ILE A 178 -9.50 -2.87 0.25
CA ILE A 178 -9.02 -4.22 -0.06
C ILE A 178 -9.68 -5.24 0.89
N HIS A 179 -9.63 -4.99 2.19
CA HIS A 179 -10.18 -5.90 3.21
C HIS A 179 -11.71 -6.05 3.13
N LYS A 180 -12.43 -5.01 2.69
CA LYS A 180 -13.89 -5.04 2.47
C LYS A 180 -14.29 -5.99 1.34
N LYS A 181 -13.39 -6.23 0.37
CA LYS A 181 -13.59 -7.21 -0.72
C LYS A 181 -13.09 -8.61 -0.34
N TRP A 182 -12.84 -8.87 0.94
CA TRP A 182 -12.28 -10.15 1.44
C TRP A 182 -10.90 -10.51 0.87
N MET A 183 -10.15 -9.49 0.43
CA MET A 183 -8.81 -9.63 -0.09
C MET A 183 -7.75 -9.25 0.94
N VAL A 184 -6.53 -9.73 0.71
CA VAL A 184 -5.31 -9.41 1.49
C VAL A 184 -4.25 -8.91 0.52
N HIS A 185 -3.53 -7.84 0.87
CA HIS A 185 -2.47 -7.26 0.02
C HIS A 185 -1.20 -8.12 0.00
N ARG A 186 -0.79 -8.65 1.16
CA ARG A 186 0.33 -9.59 1.39
C ARG A 186 1.75 -9.02 1.24
N ASP A 187 1.90 -7.93 0.51
CA ASP A 187 3.20 -7.24 0.35
C ASP A 187 3.09 -5.74 0.62
N LEU A 188 2.42 -5.38 1.72
CA LEU A 188 2.20 -3.98 2.07
C LEU A 188 3.45 -3.42 2.76
N HIS A 189 4.15 -2.48 2.09
CA HIS A 189 5.28 -1.78 2.68
C HIS A 189 5.45 -0.40 2.01
N THR A 190 6.40 0.40 2.51
CA THR A 190 6.63 1.78 2.07
C THR A 190 7.08 1.92 0.60
N GLY A 191 7.61 0.84 0.02
CA GLY A 191 7.99 0.76 -1.40
C GLY A 191 6.79 0.54 -2.33
N ASN A 192 5.74 -0.13 -1.84
CA ASN A 192 4.50 -0.39 -2.59
C ASN A 192 3.42 0.67 -2.33
N ILE A 193 3.77 1.77 -1.65
CA ILE A 193 2.91 2.95 -1.49
C ILE A 193 3.47 4.06 -2.37
N LEU A 194 2.66 4.58 -3.29
CA LEU A 194 3.06 5.61 -4.23
C LEU A 194 2.43 6.96 -3.90
N VAL A 195 3.11 8.03 -4.29
CA VAL A 195 2.70 9.41 -4.07
C VAL A 195 2.20 10.00 -5.39
N LEU A 196 0.94 10.41 -5.41
CA LEU A 196 0.30 11.04 -6.57
C LEU A 196 -0.55 12.21 -6.09
N TYR A 197 -0.37 13.40 -6.69
CA TYR A 197 -1.10 14.63 -6.30
C TYR A 197 -1.10 14.92 -4.79
N ASN A 198 0.04 14.66 -4.13
CA ASN A 198 0.20 14.78 -2.68
C ASN A 198 -0.76 13.90 -1.85
N HIS A 199 -1.28 12.81 -2.41
CA HIS A 199 -1.96 11.73 -1.70
C HIS A 199 -1.16 10.43 -1.82
N LEU A 200 -1.40 9.49 -0.89
CA LEU A 200 -0.82 8.15 -0.96
C LEU A 200 -1.80 7.14 -1.55
N TYR A 201 -1.25 6.23 -2.34
CA TYR A 201 -1.99 5.16 -2.98
C TYR A 201 -1.24 3.84 -2.81
N ILE A 202 -1.96 2.81 -2.37
CA ILE A 202 -1.46 1.43 -2.38
C ILE A 202 -1.31 0.97 -3.84
N SER A 203 -0.20 0.31 -4.15
CA SER A 203 0.15 -0.18 -5.47
C SER A 203 0.73 -1.59 -5.38
N ASP A 204 1.06 -2.19 -6.53
CA ASP A 204 1.60 -3.54 -6.64
C ASP A 204 0.68 -4.62 -6.08
N MET A 205 -0.42 -4.85 -6.80
CA MET A 205 -1.44 -5.83 -6.43
C MET A 205 -1.09 -7.26 -6.90
N GLY A 206 0.15 -7.52 -7.29
CA GLY A 206 0.57 -8.80 -7.90
C GLY A 206 0.46 -10.01 -6.95
N LEU A 207 0.61 -9.78 -5.65
CA LEU A 207 0.39 -10.79 -4.60
C LEU A 207 -0.97 -10.65 -3.93
N CYS A 208 -1.77 -9.65 -4.31
CA CYS A 208 -3.04 -9.39 -3.69
C CYS A 208 -4.09 -10.41 -4.17
N GLY A 209 -4.91 -10.92 -3.25
CA GLY A 209 -5.95 -11.87 -3.59
C GLY A 209 -6.76 -12.33 -2.38
N GLU A 210 -7.79 -13.14 -2.68
CA GLU A 210 -8.68 -13.72 -1.67
C GLU A 210 -7.93 -14.63 -0.68
N ILE A 211 -8.44 -14.70 0.54
CA ILE A 211 -7.90 -15.55 1.60
C ILE A 211 -7.95 -17.03 1.13
N GLY A 212 -6.85 -17.77 1.29
CA GLY A 212 -6.76 -19.20 0.93
C GLY A 212 -6.47 -19.52 -0.55
N HIS A 213 -6.38 -18.53 -1.45
CA HIS A 213 -6.24 -18.76 -2.90
C HIS A 213 -4.80 -18.70 -3.48
N ILE A 214 -3.74 -18.70 -2.66
CA ILE A 214 -2.35 -18.64 -3.12
C ILE A 214 -1.58 -19.88 -2.65
N ASP A 215 -0.52 -20.21 -3.38
CA ASP A 215 0.52 -21.15 -2.96
C ASP A 215 1.07 -20.78 -1.57
N GLU A 216 0.51 -21.42 -0.53
CA GLU A 216 0.87 -21.21 0.87
C GLU A 216 2.32 -21.64 1.16
N SER A 217 2.99 -22.32 0.21
CA SER A 217 4.37 -22.72 0.37
C SER A 217 5.36 -21.56 0.21
N LYS A 218 4.98 -20.43 -0.41
CA LYS A 218 5.90 -19.31 -0.70
C LYS A 218 5.58 -18.08 0.14
N ILE A 219 6.58 -17.60 0.86
CA ILE A 219 6.53 -16.36 1.63
C ILE A 219 7.30 -15.31 0.84
N TYR A 220 6.60 -14.28 0.39
CA TYR A 220 7.19 -13.15 -0.32
C TYR A 220 7.03 -11.87 0.49
N GLY A 221 7.98 -10.96 0.35
CA GLY A 221 7.84 -9.57 0.77
C GLY A 221 9.10 -9.02 1.41
N VAL A 222 8.93 -7.98 2.21
CA VAL A 222 10.02 -7.30 2.93
C VAL A 222 10.01 -7.76 4.38
N MET A 223 11.02 -8.54 4.79
CA MET A 223 11.04 -9.28 6.07
C MET A 223 10.56 -8.47 7.29
N PRO A 224 11.03 -7.23 7.56
CA PRO A 224 10.51 -6.40 8.65
C PRO A 224 8.99 -6.16 8.65
N TYR A 225 8.36 -6.12 7.48
CA TYR A 225 6.92 -5.88 7.29
C TYR A 225 6.09 -7.17 7.31
N VAL A 226 6.73 -8.35 7.22
CA VAL A 226 6.00 -9.64 7.24
C VAL A 226 5.69 -10.05 8.67
N ALA A 227 4.43 -10.39 8.92
CA ALA A 227 3.93 -10.76 10.24
C ALA A 227 4.57 -12.06 10.77
N PRO A 228 4.78 -12.19 12.09
CA PRO A 228 5.49 -13.33 12.68
C PRO A 228 4.80 -14.67 12.41
N GLU A 229 3.47 -14.72 12.36
CA GLU A 229 2.73 -15.93 12.02
C GLU A 229 2.95 -16.36 10.57
N VAL A 230 3.10 -15.39 9.66
CA VAL A 230 3.37 -15.64 8.24
C VAL A 230 4.80 -16.10 8.03
N LEU A 231 5.77 -15.49 8.72
CA LEU A 231 7.16 -15.96 8.71
C LEU A 231 7.27 -17.43 9.15
N ARG A 232 6.41 -17.86 10.10
CA ARG A 232 6.29 -19.25 10.55
C ARG A 232 5.46 -20.16 9.62
N GLY A 233 5.05 -19.66 8.46
CA GLY A 233 4.35 -20.43 7.45
C GLY A 233 2.83 -20.52 7.63
N LYS A 234 2.21 -19.74 8.54
CA LYS A 234 0.74 -19.61 8.52
C LYS A 234 0.31 -18.82 7.27
N PRO A 235 -0.88 -19.09 6.71
CA PRO A 235 -1.41 -18.35 5.57
C PRO A 235 -1.53 -16.85 5.86
N TYR A 236 -1.40 -16.04 4.81
CA TYR A 236 -1.65 -14.60 4.90
C TYR A 236 -3.11 -14.31 5.27
N THR A 237 -3.30 -13.42 6.23
CA THR A 237 -4.61 -12.94 6.69
C THR A 237 -4.68 -11.42 6.61
N ARG A 238 -5.88 -10.85 6.76
CA ARG A 238 -6.06 -9.40 6.91
C ARG A 238 -5.24 -8.85 8.09
N ALA A 239 -5.12 -9.61 9.19
CA ALA A 239 -4.32 -9.24 10.34
C ALA A 239 -2.82 -9.15 10.02
N ALA A 240 -2.31 -9.91 9.05
CA ALA A 240 -0.93 -9.79 8.58
C ALA A 240 -0.67 -8.48 7.81
N ASP A 241 -1.65 -8.00 7.03
CA ASP A 241 -1.57 -6.65 6.45
C ASP A 241 -1.61 -5.56 7.54
N ILE A 242 -2.37 -5.77 8.62
CA ILE A 242 -2.41 -4.84 9.76
C ILE A 242 -1.06 -4.76 10.47
N TYR A 243 -0.37 -5.90 10.65
CA TYR A 243 1.01 -5.91 11.13
C TYR A 243 1.93 -5.06 10.24
N SER A 244 1.82 -5.25 8.93
CA SER A 244 2.56 -4.47 7.94
C SER A 244 2.27 -2.97 8.06
N PHE A 245 1.00 -2.60 8.30
CA PHE A 245 0.59 -1.22 8.56
C PHE A 245 1.20 -0.67 9.87
N GLY A 246 1.32 -1.47 10.93
CA GLY A 246 2.03 -1.09 12.16
C GLY A 246 3.50 -0.73 11.89
N MET A 247 4.18 -1.46 11.01
CA MET A 247 5.54 -1.13 10.58
C MET A 247 5.61 0.14 9.72
N ILE A 248 4.59 0.42 8.92
CA ILE A 248 4.45 1.71 8.21
C ILE A 248 4.24 2.86 9.21
N MET A 249 3.44 2.66 10.26
CA MET A 249 3.27 3.65 11.33
C MET A 249 4.61 3.95 12.02
N TYR A 250 5.44 2.95 12.29
CA TYR A 250 6.79 3.16 12.82
C TYR A 250 7.65 4.01 11.87
N PHE A 251 7.62 3.69 10.57
CA PHE A 251 8.32 4.46 9.54
C PHE A 251 7.85 5.92 9.48
N VAL A 252 6.53 6.16 9.51
CA VAL A 252 5.96 7.51 9.48
C VAL A 252 6.35 8.33 10.71
N ALA A 253 6.39 7.71 11.88
CA ALA A 253 6.78 8.38 13.12
C ALA A 253 8.27 8.74 13.15
N THR A 254 9.13 7.81 12.76
CA THR A 254 10.58 7.94 12.97
C THR A 254 11.33 8.44 11.74
N GLY A 255 10.81 8.18 10.54
CA GLY A 255 11.53 8.29 9.27
C GLY A 255 12.56 7.18 9.06
N ARG A 256 12.63 6.18 9.95
CA ARG A 256 13.57 5.06 9.89
C ARG A 256 12.85 3.82 9.40
N GLN A 257 13.51 3.05 8.55
CA GLN A 257 13.00 1.74 8.18
C GLN A 257 12.98 0.80 9.40
N PRO A 258 12.00 -0.11 9.53
CA PRO A 258 11.97 -1.05 10.63
C PRO A 258 13.17 -2.01 10.54
N PHE A 259 13.87 -2.18 11.67
CA PHE A 259 15.08 -3.01 11.79
C PHE A 259 16.23 -2.63 10.83
N ASP A 260 16.39 -1.34 10.52
CA ASP A 260 17.47 -0.84 9.66
C ASP A 260 18.87 -1.14 10.18
N ASN A 261 19.02 -1.40 11.47
CA ASN A 261 20.25 -1.78 12.14
C ASN A 261 20.54 -3.30 12.15
N PHE A 262 19.70 -4.14 11.52
CA PHE A 262 19.90 -5.60 11.47
C PHE A 262 20.18 -6.10 10.05
N ALA A 263 20.93 -7.21 9.94
CA ALA A 263 20.88 -8.05 8.75
C ALA A 263 19.46 -8.62 8.58
N HIS A 264 18.95 -8.65 7.35
CA HIS A 264 17.66 -9.30 7.07
C HIS A 264 17.89 -10.78 6.76
N ASP A 265 18.24 -11.55 7.78
CA ASP A 265 18.58 -12.96 7.71
C ASP A 265 17.65 -13.81 8.61
N GLU A 266 17.99 -15.09 8.77
CA GLU A 266 17.26 -16.01 9.64
C GLU A 266 17.27 -15.57 11.12
N ILE A 267 18.32 -14.89 11.58
CA ILE A 267 18.43 -14.41 12.96
C ILE A 267 17.38 -13.32 13.21
N LEU A 268 17.25 -12.36 12.28
CA LEU A 268 16.20 -11.34 12.40
C LEU A 268 14.80 -11.97 12.32
N ALA A 269 14.58 -12.91 11.40
CA ALA A 269 13.30 -13.60 11.28
C ALA A 269 12.92 -14.30 12.60
N LEU A 270 13.87 -14.97 13.26
CA LEU A 270 13.69 -15.59 14.56
C LEU A 270 13.39 -14.56 15.66
N LYS A 271 14.12 -13.44 15.70
CA LYS A 271 13.89 -12.38 16.70
C LYS A 271 12.50 -11.75 16.54
N ILE A 272 12.04 -11.50 15.31
CA ILE A 272 10.67 -11.01 15.02
C ILE A 272 9.64 -11.99 15.58
N CYS A 273 9.85 -13.28 15.31
CA CYS A 273 9.02 -14.37 15.79
C CYS A 273 8.99 -14.48 17.33
N LYS A 274 10.10 -14.15 18.01
CA LYS A 274 10.21 -14.06 19.48
C LYS A 274 9.70 -12.73 20.07
N GLY A 275 9.16 -11.83 19.25
CA GLY A 275 8.50 -10.63 19.73
C GLY A 275 9.35 -9.37 19.73
N ILE A 276 10.56 -9.35 19.16
CA ILE A 276 11.30 -8.09 19.00
C ILE A 276 10.49 -7.10 18.16
N ARG A 277 10.53 -5.82 18.52
CA ARG A 277 9.93 -4.71 17.76
C ARG A 277 10.90 -3.54 17.68
N PRO A 278 10.81 -2.68 16.66
CA PRO A 278 11.62 -1.47 16.58
C PRO A 278 11.36 -0.51 17.76
N GLU A 279 12.41 0.11 18.28
CA GLU A 279 12.31 1.01 19.43
C GLU A 279 11.77 2.40 19.05
N ILE A 280 10.78 2.86 19.81
CA ILE A 280 10.22 4.21 19.74
C ILE A 280 9.82 4.68 21.15
N ASN A 281 9.94 5.97 21.41
CA ASN A 281 9.56 6.58 22.68
C ASN A 281 8.54 7.72 22.52
N GLU A 282 7.91 8.11 23.62
CA GLU A 282 6.85 9.14 23.66
C GLU A 282 7.34 10.56 23.30
N LYS A 283 8.65 10.80 23.18
CA LYS A 283 9.17 12.07 22.65
C LYS A 283 9.10 12.08 21.12
N GLU A 284 9.40 10.95 20.48
CA GLU A 284 9.38 10.82 19.02
C GLU A 284 7.96 10.75 18.44
N ALA A 285 7.00 10.20 19.19
CA ALA A 285 5.61 10.10 18.77
C ALA A 285 4.62 10.20 19.94
N PRO A 286 3.38 10.67 19.71
CA PRO A 286 2.33 10.71 20.72
C PRO A 286 2.06 9.32 21.32
N LYS A 287 1.73 9.28 22.61
CA LYS A 287 1.44 8.01 23.30
C LYS A 287 0.27 7.26 22.64
N CYS A 288 -0.84 7.93 22.38
CA CYS A 288 -2.01 7.33 21.72
C CYS A 288 -1.68 6.75 20.32
N TYR A 289 -0.73 7.37 19.61
CA TYR A 289 -0.22 6.86 18.35
C TYR A 289 0.63 5.60 18.53
N ILE A 290 1.53 5.62 19.52
CA ILE A 290 2.39 4.47 19.86
C ILE A 290 1.53 3.29 20.30
N ASP A 291 0.48 3.52 21.09
CA ASP A 291 -0.42 2.48 21.57
C ASP A 291 -1.17 1.83 20.40
N LEU A 292 -1.78 2.62 19.50
CA LEU A 292 -2.42 2.09 18.29
C LEU A 292 -1.44 1.34 17.38
N MET A 293 -0.23 1.87 17.19
CA MET A 293 0.82 1.20 16.42
C MET A 293 1.19 -0.14 17.05
N LYS A 294 1.25 -0.20 18.39
CA LYS A 294 1.55 -1.42 19.14
C LYS A 294 0.44 -2.46 19.03
N GLU A 295 -0.82 -2.04 19.04
CA GLU A 295 -1.95 -2.93 18.73
C GLU A 295 -1.81 -3.52 17.31
N CYS A 296 -1.38 -2.71 16.33
CA CYS A 296 -1.28 -3.17 14.94
C CYS A 296 -0.21 -4.26 14.74
N TRP A 297 0.93 -4.18 15.44
CA TRP A 297 2.04 -5.13 15.28
C TRP A 297 2.10 -6.20 16.37
N ASP A 298 1.00 -6.44 17.10
CA ASP A 298 0.92 -7.47 18.14
C ASP A 298 1.33 -8.84 17.59
N SER A 299 2.04 -9.65 18.39
CA SER A 299 2.48 -10.99 17.99
C SER A 299 1.29 -11.94 17.76
N ASN A 300 0.21 -11.77 18.51
CA ASN A 300 -1.04 -12.49 18.30
C ASN A 300 -1.88 -11.73 17.24
N PRO A 301 -2.17 -12.33 16.08
CA PRO A 301 -3.01 -11.69 15.05
C PRO A 301 -4.42 -11.34 15.54
N ASP A 302 -4.97 -12.05 16.52
CA ASP A 302 -6.34 -11.82 17.03
C ASP A 302 -6.46 -10.56 17.89
N ASN A 303 -5.34 -10.08 18.44
CA ASN A 303 -5.28 -8.83 19.19
C ASN A 303 -5.25 -7.59 18.26
N ARG A 304 -4.98 -7.78 16.97
CA ARG A 304 -4.79 -6.67 16.03
C ARG A 304 -6.15 -6.07 15.63
N PRO A 305 -6.28 -4.74 15.61
CA PRO A 305 -7.51 -4.07 15.22
C PRO A 305 -7.77 -4.26 13.73
N ASP A 306 -9.04 -4.26 13.30
CA ASP A 306 -9.35 -4.24 11.88
C ASP A 306 -9.05 -2.87 11.24
N ALA A 307 -8.95 -2.84 9.90
CA ALA A 307 -8.63 -1.61 9.17
C ALA A 307 -9.64 -0.48 9.38
N LYS A 308 -10.91 -0.80 9.69
CA LYS A 308 -11.95 0.20 9.96
C LYS A 308 -11.71 0.87 11.31
N LYS A 309 -11.45 0.09 12.37
CA LYS A 309 -11.11 0.62 13.70
C LYS A 309 -9.89 1.54 13.63
N ILE A 310 -8.83 1.13 12.93
CA ILE A 310 -7.62 1.95 12.75
C ILE A 310 -7.94 3.26 12.02
N LYS A 311 -8.73 3.21 10.96
CA LYS A 311 -9.17 4.39 10.21
C LYS A 311 -9.93 5.38 11.10
N ASP A 312 -10.83 4.87 11.95
CA ASP A 312 -11.60 5.69 12.88
C ASP A 312 -10.69 6.32 13.95
N SER A 313 -9.71 5.58 14.49
CA SER A 313 -8.70 6.11 15.42
C SER A 313 -7.83 7.20 14.78
N ILE A 314 -7.30 6.98 13.58
CA ILE A 314 -6.49 7.99 12.87
C ILE A 314 -7.32 9.25 12.58
N ARG A 315 -8.59 9.08 12.19
CA ARG A 315 -9.51 10.22 11.98
C ARG A 315 -9.77 10.97 13.28
N SER A 316 -9.95 10.27 14.40
CA SER A 316 -10.08 10.89 15.72
C SER A 316 -8.83 11.70 16.05
N PHE A 317 -7.64 11.12 15.95
CA PHE A 317 -6.37 11.84 16.18
C PHE A 317 -6.24 13.09 15.32
N TYR A 318 -6.59 12.98 14.03
CA TYR A 318 -6.56 14.10 13.10
C TYR A 318 -7.48 15.23 13.55
N ASN A 319 -8.74 14.92 13.87
CA ASN A 319 -9.72 15.93 14.28
C ASN A 319 -9.33 16.60 15.59
N SER A 320 -8.92 15.84 16.60
CA SER A 320 -8.54 16.38 17.91
C SER A 320 -7.31 17.29 17.80
N TYR A 321 -6.34 16.94 16.93
CA TYR A 321 -5.14 17.75 16.73
C TYR A 321 -5.37 18.97 15.80
N ALA A 322 -6.17 18.82 14.75
CA ALA A 322 -6.41 19.86 13.74
C ALA A 322 -7.32 21.01 14.24
N ASN A 323 -8.18 20.73 15.22
CA ASN A 323 -9.09 21.74 15.76
C ASN A 323 -8.30 22.81 16.52
N ASP A 324 -8.09 23.97 15.90
CA ASP A 324 -7.69 25.18 16.62
C ASP A 324 -8.87 25.65 17.49
N ALA A 325 -8.59 26.06 18.72
CA ALA A 325 -9.57 26.26 19.78
C ALA A 325 -10.41 27.55 19.63
N GLU A 326 -10.84 27.88 18.41
CA GLU A 326 -11.71 29.04 18.11
C GLU A 326 -13.01 28.68 17.37
N THR A 327 -13.22 27.42 16.97
CA THR A 327 -14.52 26.99 16.44
C THR A 327 -15.39 26.42 17.55
N ASP A 328 -16.16 27.32 18.16
CA ASP A 328 -17.40 27.11 18.91
C ASP A 328 -17.51 25.89 19.84
N ILE A 329 -17.35 26.19 21.13
CA ILE A 329 -17.65 25.39 22.32
C ILE A 329 -19.14 24.93 22.38
N SER A 330 -19.97 25.24 21.39
CA SER A 330 -21.44 25.10 21.46
C SER A 330 -22.02 23.74 21.05
N PHE A 331 -21.23 22.77 20.58
CA PHE A 331 -21.78 21.49 20.08
C PHE A 331 -21.33 20.19 20.76
N THR A 332 -20.45 20.22 21.77
CA THR A 332 -20.04 18.98 22.49
C THR A 332 -20.59 18.93 23.91
N ASN A 333 -21.83 18.48 24.06
CA ASN A 333 -22.49 18.20 25.36
C ASN A 333 -21.87 17.00 26.14
N ASN A 334 -20.65 16.55 25.81
CA ASN A 334 -19.99 15.44 26.48
C ASN A 334 -18.60 15.84 27.01
N LYS A 335 -18.55 16.20 28.30
CA LYS A 335 -17.33 16.61 29.02
C LYS A 335 -16.20 15.58 28.94
N ASN A 336 -16.51 14.28 28.87
CA ASN A 336 -15.49 13.22 28.82
C ASN A 336 -14.76 13.21 27.48
N ARG A 337 -15.50 13.32 26.37
CA ARG A 337 -14.92 13.39 25.02
C ARG A 337 -14.03 14.62 24.85
N PHE A 338 -14.45 15.76 25.41
CA PHE A 338 -13.64 16.98 25.40
C PHE A 338 -12.31 16.83 26.15
N LYS A 339 -12.29 16.10 27.28
CA LYS A 339 -11.05 15.84 28.03
C LYS A 339 -10.09 14.95 27.23
N GLU A 340 -10.61 13.89 26.62
CA GLU A 340 -9.83 12.97 25.77
C GLU A 340 -9.25 13.68 24.53
N ASP A 341 -10.06 14.49 23.84
CA ASP A 341 -9.61 15.27 22.68
C ASP A 341 -8.48 16.25 23.05
N ASN A 342 -8.56 16.89 24.21
CA ASN A 342 -7.51 17.77 24.71
C ASN A 342 -6.22 17.02 25.06
N GLU A 343 -6.33 15.82 25.64
CA GLU A 343 -5.18 14.99 25.95
C GLU A 343 -4.45 14.57 24.67
N ILE A 344 -5.18 14.04 23.68
CA ILE A 344 -4.65 13.69 22.37
C ILE A 344 -3.94 14.90 21.76
N LYS A 345 -4.62 16.05 21.70
CA LYS A 345 -4.05 17.29 21.16
C LYS A 345 -2.74 17.67 21.84
N MET A 346 -2.66 17.55 23.16
CA MET A 346 -1.46 17.85 23.93
C MET A 346 -0.30 16.90 23.59
N GLN A 347 -0.58 15.60 23.45
CA GLN A 347 0.44 14.62 23.07
C GLN A 347 1.02 14.92 21.67
N PHE A 348 0.16 15.24 20.69
CA PHE A 348 0.60 15.62 19.34
C PHE A 348 1.40 16.94 19.31
N LYS A 349 1.00 17.95 20.10
CA LYS A 349 1.78 19.20 20.23
C LYS A 349 3.19 18.94 20.76
N LYS A 350 3.33 18.17 21.84
CA LYS A 350 4.63 17.81 22.42
C LYS A 350 5.53 17.07 21.42
N ALA A 351 4.98 16.08 20.70
CA ALA A 351 5.73 15.34 19.69
C ALA A 351 6.14 16.24 18.50
N GLU A 352 5.30 17.20 18.11
CA GLU A 352 5.62 18.18 17.06
C GLU A 352 6.71 19.18 17.49
N GLU A 353 6.70 19.63 18.73
CA GLU A 353 7.77 20.45 19.32
C GLU A 353 9.10 19.68 19.33
N TYR A 354 9.09 18.43 19.80
CA TYR A 354 10.27 17.57 19.77
C TYR A 354 10.81 17.39 18.34
N ARG A 355 9.92 17.15 17.36
CA ARG A 355 10.30 17.03 15.94
C ARG A 355 10.99 18.31 15.43
N LYS A 356 10.47 19.49 15.76
CA LYS A 356 11.05 20.78 15.37
C LYS A 356 12.42 21.02 16.01
N SER A 357 12.57 20.72 17.30
CA SER A 357 13.83 20.93 18.03
C SER A 357 14.94 19.96 17.62
N ASN A 358 14.60 18.74 17.18
CA ASN A 358 15.58 17.72 16.76
C ASN A 358 15.81 17.71 15.25
N PHE A 359 15.41 18.78 14.55
CA PHE A 359 15.50 18.86 13.09
C PHE A 359 16.96 18.76 12.58
N SER A 360 17.91 19.46 13.23
CA SER A 360 19.33 19.44 12.85
C SER A 360 20.03 18.10 13.11
N LEU A 361 19.59 17.35 14.12
CA LEU A 361 20.16 16.05 14.48
C LEU A 361 19.83 14.96 13.46
N LYS A 362 18.69 15.05 12.76
CA LYS A 362 18.29 14.06 11.74
C LYS A 362 18.96 14.28 10.38
N ASN A 363 19.35 15.50 10.02
CA ASN A 363 20.15 15.72 8.80
C ASN A 363 21.55 15.09 8.88
N ASN A 364 22.06 14.84 10.09
CA ASN A 364 23.33 14.14 10.33
C ASN A 364 23.16 12.64 10.57
N ARG A 365 21.94 12.10 10.57
CA ARG A 365 21.73 10.64 10.54
C ARG A 365 21.98 10.16 9.12
N ASN A 366 23.26 10.06 8.75
CA ASN A 366 23.70 8.90 8.00
C ASN A 366 23.41 7.68 8.90
N SER A 367 22.14 7.25 8.96
CA SER A 367 21.81 5.97 9.60
C SER A 367 22.61 4.96 8.79
N THR A 368 23.64 4.36 9.39
CA THR A 368 24.34 3.25 8.77
C THR A 368 23.40 2.07 8.83
N THR A 369 22.44 2.07 7.90
CA THR A 369 21.62 0.92 7.58
C THR A 369 22.58 -0.25 7.42
N HIS A 370 22.29 -1.34 8.11
CA HIS A 370 23.10 -2.54 8.04
C HIS A 370 23.24 -2.94 6.57
N SER A 371 24.46 -3.28 6.12
CA SER A 371 24.73 -3.55 4.70
C SER A 371 23.92 -4.71 4.12
N GLN A 372 23.41 -5.58 4.98
CA GLN A 372 22.54 -6.72 4.65
C GLN A 372 21.04 -6.46 4.94
N ALA A 373 20.65 -5.22 5.25
CA ALA A 373 19.24 -4.85 5.32
C ALA A 373 18.68 -4.65 3.90
N ILE A 374 17.61 -5.38 3.59
CA ILE A 374 17.02 -5.45 2.23
C ILE A 374 15.54 -5.09 2.32
N TYR A 375 15.19 -3.96 1.70
CA TYR A 375 13.83 -3.42 1.64
C TYR A 375 13.07 -3.61 0.32
N PRO A 376 13.68 -4.11 -0.78
CA PRO A 376 12.92 -4.69 -1.89
C PRO A 376 12.30 -6.05 -1.53
N SER A 377 11.09 -6.31 -2.02
CA SER A 377 10.40 -7.60 -1.83
C SER A 377 11.16 -8.76 -2.47
N ARG A 378 11.22 -9.90 -1.76
CA ARG A 378 11.90 -11.12 -2.21
C ARG A 378 11.28 -12.37 -1.60
N LEU A 379 11.67 -13.55 -2.09
CA LEU A 379 11.32 -14.83 -1.47
C LEU A 379 12.03 -14.94 -0.11
N LEU A 380 11.25 -15.16 0.95
CA LEU A 380 11.75 -15.24 2.33
C LEU A 380 11.92 -16.67 2.84
N ASN A 381 11.38 -17.69 2.14
CA ASN A 381 11.51 -19.09 2.52
C ASN A 381 12.92 -19.54 2.91
N PRO A 382 14.02 -19.09 2.26
CA PRO A 382 15.36 -19.47 2.69
C PRO A 382 15.71 -19.08 4.13
N PHE A 383 15.07 -18.04 4.67
CA PHE A 383 15.33 -17.51 6.02
C PHE A 383 14.33 -17.99 7.07
N THR A 384 13.32 -18.77 6.67
CA THR A 384 12.24 -19.22 7.57
C THR A 384 12.25 -20.72 7.84
N LYS A 385 13.14 -21.48 7.19
CA LYS A 385 13.15 -22.95 7.25
C LYS A 385 13.25 -23.52 8.66
N ASN A 386 14.07 -22.92 9.53
CA ASN A 386 14.30 -23.42 10.89
C ASN A 386 13.53 -22.62 11.96
N LEU A 387 12.55 -21.81 11.56
CA LEU A 387 11.71 -21.12 12.53
C LEU A 387 10.80 -22.11 13.25
N PRO A 388 10.60 -21.95 14.58
CA PRO A 388 9.66 -22.77 15.32
C PRO A 388 8.28 -22.62 14.70
N LYS A 389 7.64 -23.74 14.38
CA LYS A 389 6.28 -23.75 13.86
C LYS A 389 5.33 -23.19 14.91
N TYR A 390 4.27 -22.55 14.43
CA TYR A 390 3.26 -21.96 15.30
C TYR A 390 2.42 -23.09 15.90
N ASP A 391 2.77 -23.57 17.09
CA ASP A 391 1.93 -24.52 17.81
C ASP A 391 0.75 -23.77 18.43
N ASN A 392 -0.46 -24.28 18.24
CA ASN A 392 -1.68 -23.71 18.81
C ASN A 392 -1.73 -23.77 20.36
N ASN A 393 -0.64 -24.24 20.99
CA ASN A 393 -0.46 -24.36 22.44
C ASN A 393 0.55 -23.35 23.01
N ASP A 394 0.99 -22.34 22.25
CA ASP A 394 1.90 -21.30 22.74
C ASP A 394 1.18 -20.27 23.66
N ASN A 395 0.56 -20.79 24.72
CA ASN A 395 0.47 -20.14 26.02
C ASN A 395 1.74 -20.45 26.84
N SER A 396 2.93 -20.41 26.22
CA SER A 396 4.17 -20.59 26.98
C SER A 396 4.68 -19.25 27.48
N GLU A 397 4.51 -19.06 28.79
CA GLU A 397 5.34 -18.22 29.63
C GLU A 397 6.82 -18.39 29.27
N CYS A 398 7.57 -17.27 29.36
CA CYS A 398 9.03 -17.18 29.45
C CYS A 398 9.81 -18.50 29.26
N LEU A 399 10.38 -18.70 28.07
CA LEU A 399 11.58 -19.54 27.90
C LEU A 399 12.81 -18.65 27.80
N ASP A 400 13.09 -17.91 28.87
CA ASP A 400 14.46 -17.62 29.27
C ASP A 400 14.92 -18.85 30.04
N CYS A 401 15.67 -19.74 29.40
CA CYS A 401 16.77 -20.51 29.99
C CYS A 401 17.33 -21.53 28.98
N VAL A 402 18.64 -21.67 29.06
CA VAL A 402 19.49 -22.71 28.48
C VAL A 402 19.96 -22.49 27.05
N ILE A 403 21.05 -21.73 26.91
CA ILE A 403 22.29 -22.29 26.34
C ILE A 403 23.46 -21.82 27.21
N THR A 404 23.92 -22.70 28.10
CA THR A 404 25.30 -22.74 28.60
C THR A 404 25.83 -24.11 28.23
N ASP A 405 26.56 -24.17 27.12
CA ASP A 405 27.96 -24.65 27.01
C ASP A 405 28.34 -24.81 25.53
#